data_AF-A0A0R3THP1-F1
#
_entry.id   AF-A0A0R3THP1-F1
#
_cell.length_a   1.000
_cell.length_b   1.000
_cell.length_c   1.000
_cell.angle_alpha   90.00
_cell.angle_beta   90.00
_cell.angle_gamma   90.00
#
_symmetry.space_group_name_H-M   'P 1'
#
loop_
_entity.id
_entity.type
_entity.pdbx_description
1 polymer ?
#
loop_
_entity_poly.entity_id
_entity_poly.type
_entity_poly.pdbx_seq_one_letter_code
_entity_poly.pdbx_strand_id
1 'polypeptide(L)'
;MGIRAGLLRTYAMIGQEGEDQLEASSAVQWKPLLYAVSFLHTIVQDRRKFGPIGWNIPYEFNQADFTSIVQFIQNHLDDMDAHKGTSWATLRYMISEVQYGGRVTDDYDKRLLNTYVQVWFTDLLFSDDFRFYNGYAIPKARTIEEYQARISELPVVDSPECFGLHSNADIMYQTNNASSVLTTIANIQPKDGSSGGGETRESFVSKMAEEMLSKLPSDYNPFEVMLPNHLFLFVTG
;
A
#
# COMPACT_ATOMS: atom_id res chain seq x y z
N MET A 1 7.99 2.11 11.12
CA MET A 1 7.34 2.34 9.82
C MET A 1 7.15 3.83 9.66
N GLY A 2 7.26 4.34 8.44
CA GLY A 2 7.31 5.76 8.11
C GLY A 2 8.33 6.00 7.00
N ILE A 3 8.07 6.97 6.12
CA ILE A 3 8.89 7.24 4.93
C ILE A 3 10.34 7.53 5.31
N ARG A 4 10.54 8.37 6.32
CA ARG A 4 11.86 8.65 6.89
C ARG A 4 12.58 7.37 7.32
N ALA A 5 11.91 6.52 8.08
CA ALA A 5 12.50 5.30 8.61
C ALA A 5 12.76 4.25 7.52
N GLY A 6 11.91 4.17 6.50
CA GLY A 6 12.11 3.30 5.33
C GLY A 6 13.31 3.73 4.52
N LEU A 7 13.37 5.01 4.13
CA LEU A 7 14.48 5.57 3.37
C LEU A 7 15.82 5.46 4.12
N LEU A 8 15.87 5.76 5.42
CA LEU A 8 17.09 5.59 6.21
C LEU A 8 17.56 4.13 6.21
N ARG A 9 16.64 3.18 6.28
CA ARG A 9 16.97 1.74 6.22
C ARG A 9 17.54 1.39 4.86
N THR A 10 16.92 1.83 3.77
CA THR A 10 17.40 1.59 2.41
C THR A 10 18.78 2.21 2.18
N TYR A 11 19.00 3.47 2.60
CA TYR A 11 20.29 4.14 2.45
C TYR A 11 21.37 3.61 3.38
N ALA A 12 21.01 3.04 4.54
CA ALA A 12 21.97 2.30 5.36
C ALA A 12 22.44 1.02 4.66
N MET A 13 21.54 0.30 3.97
CA MET A 13 21.89 -0.89 3.19
C MET A 13 22.76 -0.54 1.98
N ILE A 14 22.40 0.51 1.22
CA ILE A 14 23.20 1.02 0.10
C ILE A 14 24.62 1.36 0.58
N GLY A 15 24.77 2.02 1.73
CA GLY A 15 26.10 2.32 2.29
C GLY A 15 26.89 1.08 2.75
N GLN A 16 26.23 -0.01 3.15
CA GLN A 16 26.89 -1.26 3.51
C GLN A 16 27.40 -2.05 2.30
N GLU A 17 26.72 -1.94 1.16
CA GLU A 17 27.17 -2.48 -0.13
C GLU A 17 28.34 -1.67 -0.73
N GLY A 18 28.69 -0.53 -0.11
CA GLY A 18 29.81 0.37 -0.45
C GLY A 18 29.36 1.69 -1.06
N GLU A 19 30.22 2.73 -1.02
CA GLU A 19 30.01 3.97 -1.81
C GLU A 19 29.84 3.67 -3.31
N ASP A 20 30.28 2.49 -3.75
CA ASP A 20 30.14 1.93 -5.09
C ASP A 20 28.70 2.00 -5.63
N GLN A 21 27.67 1.78 -4.81
CA GLN A 21 26.30 1.81 -5.34
C GLN A 21 25.83 3.24 -5.66
N LEU A 22 26.29 4.24 -4.91
CA LEU A 22 25.95 5.65 -5.19
C LEU A 22 26.68 6.17 -6.44
N GLU A 23 27.86 5.62 -6.71
CA GLU A 23 28.72 5.93 -7.86
C GLU A 23 28.67 4.86 -8.97
N ALA A 24 27.67 3.96 -8.92
CA ALA A 24 27.59 2.77 -9.78
C ALA A 24 27.44 3.09 -11.27
N SER A 25 26.93 4.28 -11.59
CA SER A 25 26.84 4.80 -12.95
C SER A 25 27.26 6.27 -12.96
N SER A 26 27.97 6.65 -14.03
CA SER A 26 28.36 8.04 -14.30
C SER A 26 27.23 8.89 -14.87
N ALA A 27 26.08 8.28 -15.19
CA ALA A 27 24.92 8.97 -15.73
C ALA A 27 24.35 9.97 -14.71
N VAL A 28 24.10 11.20 -15.14
CA VAL A 28 23.53 12.27 -14.27
C VAL A 28 22.15 11.90 -13.72
N GLN A 29 21.44 11.00 -14.40
CA GLN A 29 20.13 10.47 -14.03
C GLN A 29 20.19 9.45 -12.88
N TRP A 30 21.37 8.88 -12.60
CA TRP A 30 21.53 7.75 -11.69
C TRP A 30 21.05 8.07 -10.27
N LYS A 31 21.61 9.09 -9.63
CA LYS A 31 21.30 9.42 -8.22
C LYS A 31 19.83 9.82 -8.01
N PRO A 32 19.20 10.65 -8.88
CA PRO A 32 17.77 10.91 -8.80
C PRO A 32 16.90 9.65 -8.96
N LEU A 33 17.24 8.76 -9.91
CA LEU A 33 16.51 7.50 -10.12
C LEU A 33 16.66 6.55 -8.94
N LEU A 34 17.87 6.42 -8.38
CA LEU A 34 18.13 5.60 -7.20
C LEU A 34 17.26 6.08 -6.02
N TYR A 35 17.25 7.39 -5.74
CA TYR A 35 16.39 7.95 -4.69
C TYR A 35 14.90 7.72 -4.99
N ALA A 36 14.47 7.87 -6.23
CA ALA A 36 13.08 7.66 -6.63
C ALA A 36 12.62 6.20 -6.43
N VAL A 37 13.47 5.24 -6.74
CA VAL A 37 13.20 3.82 -6.47
C VAL A 37 13.22 3.54 -4.97
N SER A 38 14.15 4.10 -4.20
CA SER A 38 14.14 3.97 -2.73
C SER A 38 12.87 4.55 -2.12
N PHE A 39 12.38 5.67 -2.65
CA PHE A 39 11.12 6.28 -2.24
C PHE A 39 9.94 5.38 -2.59
N LEU A 40 9.84 4.91 -3.84
CA LEU A 40 8.80 3.97 -4.26
C LEU A 40 8.80 2.71 -3.40
N HIS A 41 9.97 2.11 -3.16
CA HIS A 41 10.13 0.92 -2.34
C HIS A 41 9.59 1.13 -0.92
N THR A 42 9.90 2.28 -0.33
CA THR A 42 9.38 2.68 0.98
C THR A 42 7.87 2.84 0.96
N ILE A 43 7.32 3.50 -0.06
CA ILE A 43 5.87 3.71 -0.22
C ILE A 43 5.13 2.38 -0.35
N VAL A 44 5.58 1.47 -1.20
CA VAL A 44 4.87 0.19 -1.42
C VAL A 44 4.88 -0.68 -0.17
N GLN A 45 5.96 -0.65 0.62
CA GLN A 45 6.04 -1.34 1.91
C GLN A 45 5.13 -0.73 2.96
N ASP A 46 5.26 0.59 3.20
CA ASP A 46 4.54 1.25 4.29
C ASP A 46 3.04 1.38 3.98
N ARG A 47 2.64 1.40 2.71
CA ARG A 47 1.21 1.47 2.33
C ARG A 47 0.39 0.28 2.85
N ARG A 48 1.03 -0.87 3.10
CA ARG A 48 0.40 -2.05 3.73
C ARG A 48 -0.20 -1.75 5.11
N LYS A 49 0.32 -0.75 5.83
CA LYS A 49 -0.19 -0.37 7.17
C LYS A 49 -1.65 0.10 7.14
N PHE A 50 -2.14 0.56 5.99
CA PHE A 50 -3.52 1.04 5.82
C PHE A 50 -4.51 -0.09 5.49
N GLY A 51 -4.07 -1.36 5.42
CA GLY A 51 -4.96 -2.48 5.10
C GLY A 51 -5.57 -2.37 3.70
N PRO A 52 -6.85 -2.75 3.50
CA PRO A 52 -7.49 -2.78 2.17
C PRO A 52 -7.51 -1.46 1.41
N ILE A 53 -7.51 -0.31 2.12
CA ILE A 53 -7.46 1.00 1.45
C ILE A 53 -6.05 1.34 0.94
N GLY A 54 -5.02 0.66 1.46
CA GLY A 54 -3.65 0.74 0.97
C GLY A 54 -3.40 -0.24 -0.16
N TRP A 55 -3.60 -1.53 0.13
CA TRP A 55 -3.52 -2.65 -0.82
C TRP A 55 -4.68 -3.61 -0.56
N ASN A 56 -5.34 -4.08 -1.61
CA ASN A 56 -6.38 -5.10 -1.47
C ASN A 56 -5.79 -6.40 -0.92
N ILE A 57 -4.58 -6.77 -1.35
CA ILE A 57 -3.84 -7.93 -0.87
C ILE A 57 -2.54 -7.48 -0.17
N PRO A 58 -2.21 -8.01 1.03
CA PRO A 58 -1.04 -7.57 1.79
C PRO A 58 0.28 -8.15 1.23
N TYR A 59 0.74 -7.62 0.10
CA TYR A 59 1.98 -8.03 -0.54
C TYR A 59 3.21 -7.78 0.34
N GLU A 60 4.21 -8.64 0.19
CA GLU A 60 5.50 -8.51 0.85
C GLU A 60 6.56 -8.15 -0.20
N PHE A 61 6.91 -6.87 -0.25
CA PHE A 61 8.03 -6.36 -1.06
C PHE A 61 9.30 -6.41 -0.23
N ASN A 62 10.33 -7.07 -0.75
CA ASN A 62 11.57 -7.34 -0.03
C ASN A 62 12.78 -6.66 -0.67
N GLN A 63 13.95 -6.84 -0.06
CA GLN A 63 15.20 -6.24 -0.53
C GLN A 63 15.61 -6.74 -1.91
N ALA A 64 15.37 -8.02 -2.23
CA ALA A 64 15.73 -8.58 -3.53
C ALA A 64 14.98 -7.90 -4.68
N ASP A 65 13.72 -7.51 -4.45
CA ASP A 65 12.95 -6.72 -5.43
C ASP A 65 13.59 -5.35 -5.68
N PHE A 66 14.00 -4.67 -4.60
CA PHE A 66 14.69 -3.39 -4.69
C PHE A 66 16.02 -3.51 -5.44
N THR A 67 16.88 -4.44 -5.04
CA THR A 67 18.19 -4.66 -5.67
C THR A 67 18.04 -5.03 -7.15
N SER A 68 17.05 -5.83 -7.52
CA SER A 68 16.78 -6.20 -8.92
C SER A 68 16.41 -4.99 -9.78
N ILE A 69 15.57 -4.07 -9.25
CA ILE A 69 15.22 -2.83 -9.95
C ILE A 69 16.44 -1.91 -10.09
N VAL A 70 17.20 -1.74 -9.02
CA VAL A 70 18.40 -0.88 -9.01
C VAL A 70 19.42 -1.38 -10.03
N GLN A 71 19.71 -2.68 -10.05
CA GLN A 71 20.61 -3.29 -11.02
C GLN A 71 20.09 -3.13 -12.46
N PHE A 72 18.79 -3.30 -12.68
CA PHE A 72 18.19 -3.06 -13.99
C PHE A 72 18.37 -1.60 -14.45
N ILE A 73 18.11 -0.62 -13.58
CA ILE A 73 18.26 0.80 -13.92
C ILE A 73 19.73 1.13 -14.21
N GLN A 74 20.67 0.59 -13.44
CA GLN A 74 22.10 0.79 -13.67
C GLN A 74 22.48 0.33 -15.08
N ASN A 75 22.19 -0.94 -15.39
CA ASN A 75 22.47 -1.51 -16.70
C ASN A 75 21.76 -0.73 -17.83
N HIS A 76 20.52 -0.32 -17.60
CA HIS A 76 19.75 0.44 -18.59
C HIS A 76 20.36 1.81 -18.88
N LEU A 77 20.91 2.50 -17.88
CA LEU A 77 21.58 3.79 -18.05
C LEU A 77 22.96 3.64 -18.69
N ASP A 78 23.71 2.60 -18.33
CA ASP A 78 25.06 2.37 -18.87
C ASP A 78 25.02 1.97 -20.35
N ASP A 79 23.98 1.24 -20.78
CA ASP A 79 23.74 0.89 -22.18
C ASP A 79 23.00 1.99 -22.98
N MET A 80 22.61 3.09 -22.32
CA MET A 80 21.79 4.14 -22.91
C MET A 80 22.60 5.01 -23.88
N ASP A 81 22.11 5.19 -25.10
CA ASP A 81 22.63 6.20 -26.02
C ASP A 81 22.31 7.60 -25.47
N ALA A 82 23.35 8.39 -25.20
CA ALA A 82 23.24 9.75 -24.70
C ALA A 82 22.36 10.67 -25.57
N HIS A 83 22.19 10.34 -26.86
CA HIS A 83 21.35 11.10 -27.79
C HIS A 83 19.86 10.74 -27.74
N LYS A 84 19.50 9.57 -27.20
CA LYS A 84 18.10 9.11 -27.14
C LYS A 84 17.37 9.47 -25.84
N GLY A 85 18.12 9.79 -24.77
CA GLY A 85 17.55 10.07 -23.46
C GLY A 85 16.88 8.85 -22.82
N THR A 86 16.28 9.05 -21.65
CA THR A 86 15.72 7.97 -20.82
C THR A 86 14.46 7.36 -21.43
N SER A 87 14.47 6.04 -21.68
CA SER A 87 13.28 5.31 -22.16
C SER A 87 12.30 5.06 -21.01
N TRP A 88 11.45 6.06 -20.73
CA TRP A 88 10.47 5.95 -19.66
C TRP A 88 9.49 4.79 -19.82
N ALA A 89 9.09 4.45 -21.04
CA ALA A 89 8.20 3.31 -21.27
C ALA A 89 8.85 2.00 -20.78
N THR A 90 10.14 1.82 -21.07
CA THR A 90 10.91 0.64 -20.64
C THR A 90 11.10 0.65 -19.12
N LEU A 91 11.53 1.76 -18.53
CA LEU A 91 11.71 1.87 -17.08
C LEU A 91 10.42 1.59 -16.33
N ARG A 92 9.32 2.22 -16.73
CA ARG A 92 8.02 2.06 -16.07
C ARG A 92 7.55 0.62 -16.15
N TYR A 93 7.58 0.03 -17.35
CA TYR A 93 7.20 -1.37 -17.56
C TYR A 93 8.02 -2.32 -16.68
N MET A 94 9.34 -2.14 -16.63
CA MET A 94 10.21 -3.00 -15.83
C MET A 94 9.94 -2.87 -14.34
N ILE A 95 9.72 -1.65 -13.83
CA ILE A 95 9.43 -1.44 -12.40
C ILE A 95 8.04 -1.99 -12.05
N SER A 96 7.01 -1.64 -12.82
CA SER A 96 5.62 -1.80 -12.43
C SER A 96 4.97 -3.10 -12.90
N GLU A 97 5.40 -3.67 -14.03
CA GLU A 97 4.85 -4.92 -14.58
C GLU A 97 5.74 -6.13 -14.26
N VAL A 98 7.07 -5.96 -14.33
CA VAL A 98 8.00 -7.08 -14.17
C VAL A 98 8.44 -7.26 -12.72
N GLN A 99 9.08 -6.26 -12.13
CA GLN A 99 9.73 -6.40 -10.82
C GLN A 99 8.71 -6.40 -9.67
N TYR A 100 8.10 -5.25 -9.38
CA TYR A 100 7.03 -5.21 -8.36
C TYR A 100 5.73 -5.82 -8.89
N GLY A 101 5.42 -5.63 -10.17
CA GLY A 101 4.22 -6.19 -10.81
C GLY A 101 4.12 -7.71 -10.75
N GLY A 102 5.25 -8.42 -10.81
CA GLY A 102 5.29 -9.87 -10.67
C GLY A 102 4.76 -10.40 -9.33
N ARG A 103 4.70 -9.55 -8.30
CA ARG A 103 4.11 -9.89 -6.99
C ARG A 103 2.65 -9.50 -6.87
N VAL A 104 2.22 -8.48 -7.61
CA VAL A 104 0.89 -7.90 -7.49
C VAL A 104 -0.08 -8.73 -8.32
N THR A 105 -1.07 -9.32 -7.67
CA THR A 105 -2.04 -10.23 -8.27
C THR A 105 -3.39 -9.59 -8.57
N ASP A 106 -3.80 -8.57 -7.81
CA ASP A 106 -5.06 -7.85 -7.98
C ASP A 106 -4.94 -6.73 -9.02
N ASP A 107 -5.96 -6.57 -9.88
CA ASP A 107 -5.92 -5.62 -10.99
C ASP A 107 -6.00 -4.15 -10.54
N TYR A 108 -6.70 -3.86 -9.43
CA TYR A 108 -6.73 -2.50 -8.88
C TYR A 108 -5.41 -2.16 -8.21
N ASP A 109 -4.80 -3.11 -7.51
CA ASP A 109 -3.46 -2.95 -6.93
C ASP A 109 -2.41 -2.75 -8.04
N LYS A 110 -2.49 -3.48 -9.16
CA LYS A 110 -1.61 -3.25 -10.34
C LYS A 110 -1.80 -1.85 -10.91
N ARG A 111 -3.05 -1.42 -11.08
CA ARG A 111 -3.36 -0.06 -11.57
C ARG A 111 -2.79 1.01 -10.65
N LEU A 112 -2.86 0.81 -9.34
CA LEU A 112 -2.27 1.71 -8.35
C LEU A 112 -0.74 1.77 -8.49
N LEU A 113 -0.07 0.62 -8.54
CA LEU A 113 1.39 0.54 -8.73
C LEU A 113 1.82 1.24 -10.04
N ASN A 114 1.13 0.95 -11.13
CA ASN A 114 1.34 1.59 -12.43
C ASN A 114 1.16 3.11 -12.36
N THR A 115 0.19 3.58 -11.58
CA THR A 115 -0.06 5.02 -11.40
C THR A 115 1.10 5.71 -10.70
N TYR A 116 1.65 5.14 -9.62
CA TYR A 116 2.85 5.71 -8.97
C TYR A 116 4.00 5.84 -9.95
N VAL A 117 4.26 4.76 -10.68
CA VAL A 117 5.39 4.67 -11.59
C VAL A 117 5.20 5.64 -12.77
N GLN A 118 3.98 5.81 -13.27
CA GLN A 118 3.64 6.76 -14.32
C GLN A 118 3.79 8.22 -13.89
N VAL A 119 3.40 8.56 -12.65
CA VAL A 119 3.44 9.93 -12.13
C VAL A 119 4.87 10.34 -11.76
N TRP A 120 5.65 9.45 -11.16
CA TRP A 120 6.97 9.80 -10.65
C TRP A 120 8.10 9.62 -11.66
N PHE A 121 8.07 8.59 -12.51
CA PHE A 121 9.16 8.30 -13.44
C PHE A 121 8.93 8.99 -14.78
N THR A 122 9.17 10.30 -14.79
CA THR A 122 9.06 11.19 -15.95
C THR A 122 10.27 12.13 -16.00
N ASP A 123 10.45 12.88 -17.09
CA ASP A 123 11.55 13.86 -17.19
C ASP A 123 11.51 14.92 -16.08
N LEU A 124 10.34 15.16 -15.48
CA LEU A 124 10.21 16.03 -14.32
C LEU A 124 11.03 15.54 -13.14
N LEU A 125 11.33 14.24 -13.03
CA LEU A 125 12.15 13.67 -11.95
C LEU A 125 13.52 14.35 -11.83
N PHE A 126 14.06 14.86 -12.94
CA PHE A 126 15.35 15.54 -12.99
C PHE A 126 15.25 17.06 -12.78
N SER A 127 14.04 17.59 -12.61
CA SER A 127 13.80 19.01 -12.32
C SER A 127 14.03 19.31 -10.85
N ASP A 128 14.59 20.49 -10.56
CA ASP A 128 14.76 21.00 -9.20
C ASP A 128 13.43 21.22 -8.47
N ASP A 129 12.34 21.41 -9.21
CA ASP A 129 10.99 21.64 -8.67
C ASP A 129 10.24 20.33 -8.36
N PHE A 130 10.82 19.18 -8.71
CA PHE A 130 10.15 17.90 -8.52
C PHE A 130 10.02 17.51 -7.06
N ARG A 131 8.82 17.04 -6.71
CA ARG A 131 8.48 16.56 -5.38
C ARG A 131 7.54 15.36 -5.51
N PHE A 132 7.76 14.32 -4.72
CA PHE A 132 6.83 13.20 -4.61
C PHE A 132 5.54 13.61 -3.91
N TYR A 133 5.70 14.45 -2.88
CA TYR A 133 4.64 15.10 -2.12
C TYR A 133 5.20 16.39 -1.50
N ASN A 134 4.34 17.25 -0.95
CA ASN A 134 4.80 18.46 -0.28
C ASN A 134 5.77 18.11 0.86
N GLY A 135 7.00 18.64 0.80
CA GLY A 135 8.08 18.34 1.75
C GLY A 135 8.93 17.11 1.41
N TYR A 136 8.61 16.37 0.36
CA TYR A 136 9.35 15.17 -0.07
C TYR A 136 9.96 15.40 -1.47
N ALA A 137 11.05 16.17 -1.50
CA ALA A 137 11.84 16.43 -2.69
C ALA A 137 13.03 15.45 -2.78
N ILE A 138 13.64 15.32 -3.97
CA ILE A 138 14.90 14.59 -4.12
C ILE A 138 16.04 15.44 -3.51
N PRO A 139 16.80 14.93 -2.52
CA PRO A 139 17.91 15.67 -1.95
C PRO A 139 19.04 15.88 -2.96
N LYS A 140 19.54 17.11 -3.04
CA LYS A 140 20.81 17.43 -3.71
C LYS A 140 21.97 17.03 -2.79
N ALA A 141 22.34 15.76 -2.82
CA ALA A 141 23.39 15.17 -2.01
C ALA A 141 24.37 14.39 -2.88
N ARG A 142 25.62 14.27 -2.43
CA ARG A 142 26.70 13.57 -3.15
C ARG A 142 27.15 12.31 -2.44
N THR A 143 27.10 12.28 -1.11
CA THR A 143 27.51 11.12 -0.30
C THR A 143 26.32 10.49 0.40
N ILE A 144 26.48 9.25 0.87
CA ILE A 144 25.44 8.53 1.61
C ILE A 144 25.07 9.27 2.91
N GLU A 145 26.06 9.85 3.60
CA GLU A 145 25.87 10.60 4.84
C GLU A 145 25.03 11.86 4.59
N GLU A 146 25.27 12.57 3.49
CA GLU A 146 24.48 13.74 3.09
C GLU A 146 23.02 13.34 2.79
N TYR A 147 22.81 12.22 2.10
CA TYR A 147 21.47 11.67 1.88
C TYR A 147 20.79 11.33 3.22
N GLN A 148 21.47 10.60 4.10
CA GLN A 148 20.93 10.22 5.41
C GLN A 148 20.62 11.44 6.29
N ALA A 149 21.44 12.48 6.24
CA ALA A 149 21.20 13.75 6.94
C ALA A 149 19.90 14.41 6.44
N ARG A 150 19.73 14.53 5.11
CA ARG A 150 18.51 15.12 4.52
C ARG A 150 17.27 14.26 4.73
N ILE A 151 17.39 12.94 4.67
CA ILE A 151 16.29 12.02 4.99
C ILE A 151 15.91 12.17 6.47
N SER A 152 16.87 12.43 7.36
CA SER A 152 16.60 12.63 8.79
C SER A 152 15.83 13.92 9.10
N GLU A 153 15.83 14.90 8.19
CA GLU A 153 15.04 16.14 8.28
C GLU A 153 13.57 15.92 7.89
N LEU A 154 13.22 14.79 7.27
CA LEU A 154 11.84 14.48 6.90
C LEU A 154 10.93 14.35 8.14
N PRO A 155 9.61 14.62 7.98
CA PRO A 155 8.65 14.47 9.05
C PRO A 155 8.71 13.09 9.72
N VAL A 156 8.57 13.06 11.04
CA VAL A 156 8.50 11.81 11.81
C VAL A 156 7.15 11.13 11.61
N VAL A 157 6.10 11.93 11.41
CA VAL A 157 4.73 11.47 11.17
C VAL A 157 4.34 11.85 9.75
N ASP A 158 4.10 10.85 8.92
CA ASP A 158 3.70 11.03 7.52
C ASP A 158 2.18 11.17 7.38
N SER A 159 1.70 12.20 6.69
CA SER A 159 0.28 12.31 6.30
C SER A 159 -0.10 11.18 5.34
N PRO A 160 -1.31 10.58 5.40
CA PRO A 160 -1.74 9.61 4.39
C PRO A 160 -1.64 10.10 2.95
N GLU A 161 -1.71 11.42 2.74
CA GLU A 161 -1.63 12.07 1.43
C GLU A 161 -0.27 11.91 0.75
N CYS A 162 0.82 11.72 1.50
CA CYS A 162 2.12 11.44 0.88
C CYS A 162 2.15 10.03 0.25
N PHE A 163 1.27 9.14 0.69
CA PHE A 163 1.00 7.88 0.03
C PHE A 163 -0.08 8.06 -1.06
N GLY A 164 -0.65 9.23 -1.30
CA GLY A 164 -1.78 9.39 -2.23
C GLY A 164 -3.10 8.81 -1.68
N LEU A 165 -3.26 8.76 -0.35
CA LEU A 165 -4.51 8.45 0.32
C LEU A 165 -5.20 9.73 0.79
N HIS A 166 -6.52 9.69 0.93
CA HIS A 166 -7.26 10.77 1.57
C HIS A 166 -6.93 10.83 3.07
N SER A 167 -6.98 12.03 3.67
CA SER A 167 -6.68 12.26 5.10
C SER A 167 -7.47 11.34 6.06
N ASN A 168 -8.71 10.99 5.72
CA ASN A 168 -9.55 10.02 6.45
C ASN A 168 -8.90 8.63 6.64
N ALA A 169 -7.92 8.25 5.81
CA ALA A 169 -7.19 7.00 5.99
C ALA A 169 -6.45 6.94 7.33
N ASP A 170 -6.06 8.10 7.90
CA ASP A 170 -5.47 8.16 9.23
C ASP A 170 -6.49 7.72 10.30
N ILE A 171 -7.74 8.17 10.21
CA ILE A 171 -8.81 7.79 11.15
C ILE A 171 -8.97 6.27 11.17
N MET A 172 -9.03 5.63 10.00
CA MET A 172 -9.14 4.17 9.89
C MET A 172 -7.91 3.46 10.49
N TYR A 173 -6.71 3.94 10.16
CA TYR A 173 -5.46 3.39 10.68
C TYR A 173 -5.40 3.46 12.21
N GLN A 174 -5.68 4.63 12.79
CA GLN A 174 -5.67 4.83 14.24
C GLN A 174 -6.76 4.00 14.93
N THR A 175 -7.94 3.88 14.33
CA THR A 175 -9.04 3.07 14.88
C THR A 175 -8.68 1.58 14.93
N ASN A 176 -8.07 1.06 13.86
CA ASN A 176 -7.61 -0.33 13.79
C ASN A 176 -6.49 -0.60 14.80
N ASN A 177 -5.54 0.34 14.92
CA ASN A 177 -4.45 0.22 15.88
C ASN A 177 -4.97 0.23 17.33
N ALA A 178 -5.87 1.18 17.67
CA ALA A 178 -6.51 1.23 18.98
C ALA A 178 -7.29 -0.06 19.30
N SER A 179 -8.06 -0.58 18.34
CA SER A 179 -8.80 -1.83 18.50
C SER A 179 -7.86 -3.03 18.74
N SER A 180 -6.74 -3.09 18.02
CA SER A 180 -5.70 -4.13 18.21
C SER A 180 -5.05 -4.06 19.59
N VAL A 181 -4.71 -2.84 20.05
CA VAL A 181 -4.15 -2.61 21.39
C VAL A 181 -5.15 -3.02 22.48
N LEU A 182 -6.42 -2.58 22.38
CA LEU A 182 -7.46 -2.94 23.35
C LEU A 182 -7.73 -4.45 23.38
N THR A 183 -7.74 -5.11 22.21
CA THR A 183 -7.89 -6.56 22.11
C THR A 183 -6.72 -7.28 22.78
N THR A 184 -5.49 -6.82 22.53
CA THR A 184 -4.29 -7.36 23.18
C THR A 184 -4.35 -7.19 24.71
N ILE A 185 -4.77 -6.02 25.21
CA ILE A 185 -4.95 -5.78 26.65
C ILE A 185 -6.00 -6.73 27.24
N ALA A 186 -7.15 -6.88 26.58
CA ALA A 186 -8.20 -7.79 27.02
C ALA A 186 -7.73 -9.25 27.04
N ASN A 187 -6.88 -9.66 26.09
CA ASN A 187 -6.31 -11.01 26.05
C ASN A 187 -5.28 -11.28 27.15
N ILE A 188 -4.62 -10.24 27.68
CA ILE A 188 -3.67 -10.35 28.80
C ILE A 188 -4.41 -10.42 30.15
N GLN A 189 -5.67 -9.97 30.23
CA GLN A 189 -6.43 -10.02 31.49
C GLN A 189 -6.59 -11.47 31.98
N PRO A 190 -6.35 -11.73 33.29
CA PRO A 190 -6.54 -13.06 33.87
C PRO A 190 -7.98 -13.51 33.69
N LYS A 191 -8.19 -14.65 33.03
CA LYS A 191 -9.53 -15.22 32.80
C LYS A 191 -10.18 -15.76 34.09
N ASP A 192 -9.42 -15.85 35.18
CA ASP A 192 -9.83 -16.44 36.45
C ASP A 192 -10.46 -15.43 37.45
N GLY A 193 -10.82 -14.22 36.99
CA GLY A 193 -11.33 -13.15 37.86
C GLY A 193 -12.86 -12.94 37.89
N SER A 194 -13.65 -13.72 37.14
CA SER A 194 -15.10 -13.48 36.97
C SER A 194 -15.94 -14.64 37.49
N SER A 195 -16.07 -14.75 38.82
CA SER A 195 -17.15 -15.50 39.48
C SER A 195 -18.41 -14.63 39.67
N GLY A 196 -18.68 -13.70 38.76
CA GLY A 196 -19.86 -12.83 38.79
C GLY A 196 -21.02 -13.44 38.01
N GLY A 197 -22.13 -13.74 38.69
CA GLY A 197 -23.38 -14.28 38.14
C GLY A 197 -24.16 -13.30 37.25
N GLY A 198 -23.52 -12.81 36.18
CA GLY A 198 -24.18 -12.13 35.06
C GLY A 198 -24.63 -13.13 34.00
N GLU A 199 -25.54 -12.70 33.12
CA GLU A 199 -25.97 -13.48 31.96
C GLU A 199 -24.75 -13.97 31.16
N THR A 200 -24.68 -15.28 30.90
CA THR A 200 -23.56 -15.87 30.17
C THR A 200 -23.58 -15.42 28.70
N ARG A 201 -22.42 -15.39 28.04
CA ARG A 201 -22.36 -15.07 26.60
C ARG A 201 -23.26 -15.99 25.78
N GLU A 202 -23.37 -17.24 26.19
CA GLU A 202 -24.20 -18.26 25.56
C GLU A 202 -25.69 -17.93 25.70
N SER A 203 -26.14 -17.50 26.89
CA SER A 203 -27.54 -17.08 27.11
C SER A 203 -27.91 -15.87 26.25
N PHE A 204 -27.02 -14.88 26.20
CA PHE A 204 -27.23 -13.68 25.38
C PHE A 204 -27.27 -14.00 23.88
N VAL A 205 -26.37 -14.85 23.38
CA VAL A 205 -26.34 -15.28 21.98
C VAL A 205 -27.60 -16.08 21.61
N SER A 206 -28.05 -17.01 22.45
CA SER A 206 -29.28 -17.77 22.21
C SER A 206 -30.50 -16.86 22.12
N LYS A 207 -30.64 -15.91 23.04
CA LYS A 207 -31.74 -14.94 23.03
C LYS A 207 -31.74 -14.08 21.76
N MET A 208 -30.57 -13.65 21.30
CA MET A 208 -30.45 -12.88 20.05
C MET A 208 -30.78 -13.72 18.81
N ALA A 209 -30.39 -14.99 18.80
CA ALA A 209 -30.73 -15.92 17.72
C ALA A 209 -32.24 -16.17 17.64
N GLU A 210 -32.91 -16.37 18.78
CA GLU A 210 -34.38 -16.51 18.86
C GLU A 210 -35.10 -15.24 18.39
N GLU A 211 -34.60 -14.07 18.78
CA GLU A 211 -35.16 -12.79 18.33
C GLU A 211 -35.02 -12.62 16.82
N MET A 212 -33.86 -12.96 16.24
CA MET A 212 -33.65 -12.93 14.79
C MET A 212 -34.56 -13.92 14.07
N LEU A 213 -34.71 -15.14 14.59
CA LEU A 213 -35.60 -16.16 14.04
C LEU A 213 -37.05 -15.68 14.02
N SER A 214 -37.52 -15.02 15.08
CA SER A 214 -38.89 -14.48 15.16
C SER A 214 -39.19 -13.37 14.15
N LYS A 215 -38.15 -12.71 13.62
CA LYS A 215 -38.27 -11.62 12.64
C LYS A 215 -38.10 -12.10 11.21
N LEU A 216 -37.76 -13.37 10.99
CA LEU A 216 -37.68 -13.92 9.64
C LEU A 216 -39.09 -14.01 9.03
N PRO A 217 -39.24 -13.69 7.73
CA PRO A 217 -40.47 -13.96 7.01
C PRO A 217 -40.74 -15.47 6.97
N SER A 218 -42.00 -15.84 6.74
CA SER A 218 -42.40 -17.23 6.58
C SER A 218 -41.56 -17.93 5.51
N ASP A 219 -41.24 -19.20 5.75
CA ASP A 219 -40.46 -20.02 4.83
C ASP A 219 -41.04 -19.95 3.40
N TYR A 220 -40.14 -19.83 2.43
CA TYR A 220 -40.52 -19.81 1.02
C TYR A 220 -41.24 -21.12 0.65
N ASN A 221 -42.52 -21.02 0.31
CA ASN A 221 -43.32 -22.16 -0.17
C ASN A 221 -43.33 -22.19 -1.72
N PRO A 222 -42.66 -23.15 -2.37
CA PRO A 222 -42.62 -23.24 -3.84
C PRO A 222 -43.99 -23.45 -4.50
N PHE A 223 -44.98 -23.95 -3.76
CA PHE A 223 -46.30 -24.30 -4.28
C PHE A 223 -47.33 -23.17 -4.22
N GLU A 224 -47.03 -22.09 -3.49
CA GLU A 224 -47.93 -20.94 -3.34
C GLU A 224 -47.84 -19.95 -4.52
N VAL A 225 -46.75 -20.01 -5.29
CA VAL A 225 -46.46 -19.09 -6.42
C VAL A 225 -47.09 -19.55 -7.75
N MET A 226 -47.69 -20.75 -7.82
CA MET A 226 -48.26 -21.30 -9.08
C MET A 226 -49.74 -20.99 -9.33
N LEU A 227 -50.40 -20.18 -8.51
CA LEU A 227 -51.78 -19.77 -8.78
C LEU A 227 -51.89 -18.24 -8.94
N PRO A 228 -51.77 -17.72 -10.18
CA PRO A 228 -52.27 -16.40 -10.48
C PRO A 228 -53.80 -16.43 -10.34
N ASN A 229 -54.33 -15.86 -9.26
CA ASN A 229 -55.75 -15.53 -9.09
C ASN A 229 -56.17 -14.38 -10.03
N HIS A 230 -55.92 -14.50 -11.34
CA HIS A 230 -56.49 -13.62 -12.35
C HIS A 230 -57.12 -14.44 -13.47
N LEU A 231 -58.36 -14.81 -13.21
CA LEU A 231 -59.37 -15.16 -14.19
C LEU A 231 -59.57 -13.98 -15.17
N PHE A 232 -58.78 -13.89 -16.23
CA PHE A 232 -59.07 -12.99 -17.35
C PHE A 232 -60.09 -13.68 -18.28
N LEU A 233 -61.37 -13.35 -18.08
CA LEU A 233 -62.44 -13.57 -19.03
C LEU A 233 -62.11 -12.85 -20.35
N PHE A 234 -61.80 -13.61 -21.41
CA PHE A 234 -62.01 -13.14 -22.78
C PHE A 234 -63.48 -13.39 -23.15
N VAL A 235 -64.28 -12.32 -23.09
CA VAL A 235 -65.61 -12.27 -23.71
C VAL A 235 -65.41 -12.04 -25.19
N THR A 236 -66.02 -12.92 -25.98
CA THR A 236 -66.21 -12.84 -27.44
C THR A 236 -67.00 -11.59 -27.84
N GLY A 237 -66.53 -10.90 -28.89
CA GLY A 237 -67.23 -9.84 -29.60
C GLY A 237 -66.49 -9.49 -30.88
#